data_AF-A0A842TAH6-F1
#
_entry.id   AF-A0A842TAH6-F1
#
_cell.length_a   1.000
_cell.length_b   1.000
_cell.length_c   1.000
_cell.angle_alpha   90.00
_cell.angle_beta   90.00
_cell.angle_gamma   90.00
#
_symmetry.space_group_name_H-M   'P 1'
#
loop_
_entity.id
_entity.type
_entity.pdbx_description
1 polymer ?
#
loop_
_entity_poly.entity_id
_entity_poly.type
_entity_poly.pdbx_seq_one_letter_code
_entity_poly.pdbx_strand_id
1 'polypeptide(L)'
;MTIDWNKALARPNSKQKVEGKNLLKLKEDMEKLEAKLEESEERFELAREKYEATEESFREIIDRASQKEKNLTSKIQSLADQLEETQTQLKEKKKELEYYIGPTHDKKRKSELKSPRKEISSDSFAKIGEEIEELKYEMGRLKARTKNELMIDKMEISQINDRLDNLIENIDKTIPETNKEIERLKEELKVKDKQIKITKKDLNRSIISKDKIISKLESDLESKIAEISELNNTIDALYTQINKTKTIPKLVKNIIDIMEHKGYISDKEFEKLLEKELTSVP
;
A
#
# COMPACT_ATOMS: atom_id res chain seq x y z
N MET A 1 29.52 19.25 32.58
CA MET A 1 28.32 20.01 32.98
C MET A 1 27.14 19.44 32.23
N THR A 2 26.13 18.95 32.93
CA THR A 2 24.92 18.38 32.33
C THR A 2 23.90 19.51 32.21
N ILE A 3 23.49 19.85 30.99
CA ILE A 3 22.51 20.91 30.75
C ILE A 3 21.12 20.34 31.02
N ASP A 4 20.39 20.98 31.93
CA ASP A 4 19.00 20.64 32.24
C ASP A 4 18.07 21.33 31.22
N TRP A 5 17.82 20.63 30.11
CA TRP A 5 17.07 21.14 28.97
C TRP A 5 15.59 21.42 29.26
N ASN A 6 14.98 20.66 30.18
CA ASN A 6 13.58 20.86 30.58
C ASN A 6 13.41 22.22 31.28
N LYS A 7 14.39 22.61 32.10
CA LYS A 7 14.41 23.91 32.78
C LYS A 7 14.67 25.08 31.82
N ALA A 8 15.48 24.85 30.79
CA ALA A 8 15.79 25.84 29.75
C ALA A 8 14.59 26.10 28.81
N LEU A 9 13.78 25.07 28.52
CA LEU A 9 12.52 25.16 27.77
C LEU A 9 11.45 25.95 28.53
N ALA A 10 11.31 25.70 29.85
CA ALA A 10 10.24 26.30 30.65
C ALA A 10 10.44 27.81 30.94
N ARG A 11 11.68 28.32 30.93
CA ARG A 11 12.01 29.73 31.18
C ARG A 11 13.13 30.21 30.26
N PRO A 12 12.83 30.55 29.00
CA PRO A 12 13.81 31.13 28.09
C PRO A 12 14.23 32.50 28.62
N ASN A 13 15.40 32.59 29.27
CA ASN A 13 15.83 33.82 29.92
C ASN A 13 16.36 34.82 28.89
N SER A 14 16.05 36.12 29.04
CA SER A 14 16.44 37.17 28.08
C SER A 14 17.96 37.31 27.89
N LYS A 15 18.75 36.77 28.83
CA LYS A 15 20.22 36.72 28.80
C LYS A 15 20.83 35.53 28.04
N GLN A 16 20.03 34.58 27.55
CA GLN A 16 20.57 33.50 26.69
C GLN A 16 21.08 34.11 25.37
N LYS A 17 22.35 33.84 25.05
CA LYS A 17 22.95 34.18 23.76
C LYS A 17 22.10 33.61 22.63
N VAL A 18 22.15 34.26 21.46
CA VAL A 18 21.37 33.89 20.26
C VAL A 18 21.50 32.39 19.93
N GLU A 19 22.70 31.83 20.09
CA GLU A 19 23.00 30.40 19.92
C GLU A 19 22.17 29.49 20.85
N GLY A 20 21.97 29.87 22.11
CA GLY A 20 21.16 29.10 23.05
C GLY A 20 19.67 29.08 22.68
N LYS A 21 19.14 30.19 22.14
CA LYS A 21 17.76 30.25 21.63
C LYS A 21 17.58 29.41 20.37
N ASN A 22 18.57 29.40 19.49
CA ASN A 22 18.56 28.57 18.28
C ASN A 22 18.61 27.07 18.63
N LEU A 23 19.44 26.66 19.60
CA LEU A 23 19.49 25.28 20.08
C LEU A 23 18.17 24.82 20.71
N LEU A 24 17.52 25.69 21.50
CA LEU A 24 16.20 25.44 22.06
C LEU A 24 15.14 25.23 20.99
N LYS A 25 15.11 26.10 19.98
CA LYS A 25 14.19 25.98 18.84
C LYS A 25 14.46 24.72 18.02
N LEU A 26 15.73 24.37 17.82
CA LEU A 26 16.11 23.13 17.14
C LEU A 26 15.60 21.91 17.90
N LYS A 27 15.69 21.91 19.25
CA LYS A 27 15.16 20.84 20.10
C LYS A 27 13.65 20.71 19.97
N GLU A 28 12.90 21.81 20.06
CA GLU A 28 11.45 21.78 19.84
C GLU A 28 11.07 21.27 18.45
N ASP A 29 11.83 21.64 17.42
CA ASP A 29 11.59 21.18 16.05
C ASP A 29 11.93 19.68 15.91
N MET A 30 12.97 19.18 16.58
CA MET A 30 13.30 17.75 16.64
C MET A 30 12.18 16.97 17.33
N GLU A 31 11.71 17.40 18.50
CA GLU A 31 10.63 16.74 19.23
C GLU A 31 9.33 16.70 18.40
N LYS A 32 9.02 17.77 17.64
CA LYS A 32 7.88 17.78 16.72
C LYS A 32 8.05 16.84 15.53
N LEU A 33 9.27 16.68 15.04
CA LEU A 33 9.56 15.77 13.94
C LEU A 33 9.52 14.31 14.40
N GLU A 34 10.04 14.02 15.59
CA GLU A 34 9.95 12.70 16.23
C GLU A 34 8.49 12.29 16.44
N ALA A 35 7.67 13.17 17.02
CA ALA A 35 6.24 12.90 17.20
C ALA A 35 5.49 12.66 15.87
N LYS A 36 5.85 13.40 14.81
CA LYS A 36 5.28 13.19 13.47
C LYS A 36 5.74 11.90 12.83
N LEU A 37 6.98 11.49 13.09
CA LEU A 37 7.52 10.22 12.60
C LEU A 37 6.78 9.06 13.26
N GLU A 38 6.63 9.11 14.59
CA GLU A 38 5.89 8.12 15.38
C GLU A 38 4.43 8.02 14.91
N GLU A 39 3.73 9.15 14.73
CA GLU A 39 2.37 9.17 14.18
C GLU A 39 2.30 8.59 12.75
N SER A 40 3.32 8.84 11.94
CA SER A 40 3.40 8.30 10.57
C SER A 40 3.65 6.78 10.57
N GLU A 41 4.47 6.29 11.50
CA GLU A 41 4.75 4.86 11.67
C GLU A 41 3.50 4.11 12.15
N GLU A 42 2.77 4.65 13.13
CA GLU A 42 1.50 4.07 13.58
C GLU A 42 0.46 4.00 12.45
N ARG A 43 0.34 5.07 11.65
CA ARG A 43 -0.55 5.08 10.49
C ARG A 43 -0.13 4.07 9.42
N PHE A 44 1.17 3.89 9.23
CA PHE A 44 1.69 2.91 8.28
C PHE A 44 1.39 1.49 8.74
N GLU A 45 1.55 1.19 10.02
CA GLU A 45 1.25 -0.13 10.58
C GLU A 45 -0.26 -0.44 10.48
N LEU A 46 -1.13 0.50 10.82
CA LEU A 46 -2.58 0.36 10.63
C LEU A 46 -2.97 0.14 9.16
N ALA A 47 -2.29 0.80 8.23
CA ALA A 47 -2.52 0.62 6.80
C ALA A 47 -2.07 -0.76 6.33
N ARG A 48 -0.93 -1.24 6.87
CA ARG A 48 -0.39 -2.57 6.60
C ARG A 48 -1.32 -3.67 7.11
N GLU A 49 -1.79 -3.59 8.35
CA GLU A 49 -2.75 -4.55 8.92
C GLU A 49 -4.04 -4.63 8.08
N LYS A 50 -4.58 -3.48 7.67
CA LYS A 50 -5.76 -3.44 6.80
C LYS A 50 -5.49 -4.06 5.43
N TYR A 51 -4.31 -3.84 4.88
CA TYR A 51 -3.92 -4.43 3.61
C TYR A 51 -3.81 -5.95 3.73
N GLU A 52 -3.14 -6.47 4.76
CA GLU A 52 -3.00 -7.90 5.02
C GLU A 52 -4.38 -8.57 5.22
N ALA A 53 -5.26 -7.97 6.04
CA ALA A 53 -6.63 -8.47 6.22
C ALA A 53 -7.45 -8.47 4.92
N THR A 54 -7.25 -7.45 4.08
CA THR A 54 -7.93 -7.38 2.78
C THR A 54 -7.40 -8.45 1.82
N GLU A 55 -6.08 -8.66 1.80
CA GLU A 55 -5.44 -9.71 0.99
C GLU A 55 -5.95 -11.11 1.38
N GLU A 56 -6.04 -11.41 2.67
CA GLU A 56 -6.61 -12.66 3.17
C GLU A 56 -8.07 -12.84 2.75
N SER A 57 -8.89 -11.78 2.86
CA SER A 57 -10.29 -11.83 2.42
C SER A 57 -10.43 -12.13 0.92
N PHE A 58 -9.53 -11.57 0.09
CA PHE A 58 -9.52 -11.86 -1.34
C PHE A 58 -9.11 -13.30 -1.62
N ARG A 59 -8.11 -13.83 -0.91
CA ARG A 59 -7.73 -15.25 -1.04
C ARG A 59 -8.90 -16.17 -0.73
N GLU A 60 -9.62 -15.93 0.36
CA GLU A 60 -10.81 -16.73 0.69
C GLU A 60 -11.91 -16.64 -0.37
N ILE A 61 -12.15 -15.46 -0.93
CA ILE A 61 -13.15 -15.27 -2.00
C ILE A 61 -12.75 -16.05 -3.24
N ILE A 62 -11.48 -15.99 -3.63
CA ILE A 62 -10.93 -16.73 -4.78
C ILE A 62 -11.08 -18.23 -4.56
N ASP A 63 -10.74 -18.74 -3.37
CA ASP A 63 -10.87 -20.17 -3.05
C ASP A 63 -12.32 -20.64 -3.10
N ARG A 64 -13.25 -19.88 -2.52
CA ARG A 64 -14.69 -20.20 -2.58
C ARG A 64 -15.22 -20.16 -4.00
N ALA A 65 -14.78 -19.19 -4.80
CA ALA A 65 -15.17 -19.08 -6.20
C ALA A 65 -14.65 -20.29 -7.01
N SER A 66 -13.40 -20.68 -6.82
CA SER A 66 -12.80 -21.84 -7.49
C SER A 66 -13.49 -23.16 -7.08
N GLN A 67 -13.85 -23.33 -5.81
CA GLN A 67 -14.64 -24.50 -5.38
C GLN A 67 -16.04 -24.53 -6.02
N LYS A 68 -16.73 -23.38 -6.08
CA LYS A 68 -18.03 -23.28 -6.75
C LYS A 68 -17.93 -23.61 -8.24
N GLU A 69 -16.90 -23.10 -8.91
CA GLU A 69 -16.63 -23.36 -10.32
C GLU A 69 -16.40 -24.86 -10.58
N LYS A 70 -15.57 -25.52 -9.75
CA LYS A 70 -15.37 -26.98 -9.82
C LYS A 70 -16.68 -27.74 -9.65
N ASN A 71 -17.48 -27.39 -8.63
CA ASN A 71 -18.76 -28.06 -8.37
C ASN A 71 -19.75 -27.88 -9.52
N LEU A 72 -19.84 -26.67 -10.09
CA LEU A 72 -20.68 -26.39 -11.25
C LEU A 72 -20.21 -27.17 -12.48
N THR A 73 -18.90 -27.24 -12.69
CA THR A 73 -18.30 -28.00 -13.80
C THR A 73 -18.63 -29.49 -13.70
N SER A 74 -18.48 -30.08 -12.51
CA SER A 74 -18.87 -31.48 -12.25
C SER A 74 -20.37 -31.71 -12.48
N LYS A 75 -21.21 -30.76 -12.10
CA LYS A 75 -22.67 -30.86 -12.30
C LYS A 75 -23.06 -30.73 -13.78
N ILE A 76 -22.41 -29.83 -14.52
CA ILE A 76 -22.59 -29.69 -15.97
C ILE A 76 -22.21 -31.00 -16.66
N GLN A 77 -21.07 -31.60 -16.28
CA GLN A 77 -20.65 -32.87 -16.85
C GLN A 77 -21.66 -33.99 -16.58
N SER A 78 -22.12 -34.14 -15.34
CA SER A 78 -23.13 -35.15 -14.99
C SER A 78 -24.45 -34.96 -15.75
N LEU A 79 -24.89 -33.71 -15.96
CA LEU A 79 -26.10 -33.43 -16.74
C LEU A 79 -25.89 -33.72 -18.23
N ALA A 80 -24.70 -33.45 -18.76
CA ALA A 80 -24.35 -33.78 -20.14
C ALA A 80 -24.38 -35.30 -20.37
N ASP A 81 -23.80 -36.07 -19.45
CA ASP A 81 -23.80 -37.54 -19.51
C ASP A 81 -25.24 -38.10 -19.47
N GLN A 82 -26.10 -37.56 -18.58
CA GLN A 82 -27.52 -37.93 -18.51
C GLN A 82 -28.30 -37.56 -19.80
N LEU A 83 -28.00 -36.41 -20.39
CA LEU A 83 -28.62 -36.00 -21.64
C LEU A 83 -28.22 -36.95 -22.78
N GLU A 84 -26.95 -37.36 -22.82
CA GLU A 84 -26.48 -38.32 -23.82
C GLU A 84 -27.14 -39.69 -23.66
N GLU A 85 -27.25 -40.19 -22.42
CA GLU A 85 -27.92 -41.46 -22.12
C GLU A 85 -29.42 -41.43 -22.47
N THR A 86 -30.12 -40.34 -22.18
CA THR A 86 -31.52 -40.21 -22.56
C THR A 86 -31.70 -40.11 -24.07
N GLN A 87 -30.78 -39.44 -24.78
CA GLN A 87 -30.80 -39.38 -26.25
C GLN A 87 -30.53 -40.74 -26.90
N THR A 88 -29.64 -41.57 -26.35
CA THR A 88 -29.39 -42.92 -26.86
C THR A 88 -30.60 -43.82 -26.65
N GLN A 89 -31.19 -43.82 -25.44
CA GLN A 89 -32.43 -44.55 -25.15
C GLN A 89 -33.57 -44.14 -26.08
N LEU A 90 -33.71 -42.84 -26.36
CA LEU A 90 -34.76 -42.32 -27.25
C LEU A 90 -34.53 -42.73 -28.71
N LYS A 91 -33.27 -42.79 -29.17
CA LYS A 91 -32.91 -43.34 -30.48
C LYS A 91 -33.22 -44.83 -30.58
N GLU A 92 -32.93 -45.61 -29.54
CA GLU A 92 -33.23 -47.04 -29.49
C GLU A 92 -34.73 -47.29 -29.54
N LYS A 93 -35.51 -46.62 -28.68
CA LYS A 93 -36.98 -46.72 -28.72
C LYS A 93 -37.56 -46.26 -30.05
N LYS A 94 -36.99 -45.23 -30.68
CA LYS A 94 -37.41 -44.81 -32.03
C LYS A 94 -37.17 -45.89 -33.08
N LYS A 95 -36.00 -46.55 -33.05
CA LYS A 95 -35.71 -47.69 -33.94
C LYS A 95 -36.64 -48.87 -33.69
N GLU A 96 -36.93 -49.16 -32.43
CA GLU A 96 -37.88 -50.20 -32.02
C GLU A 96 -39.29 -49.90 -32.55
N LEU A 97 -39.77 -48.66 -32.39
CA LEU A 97 -41.02 -48.19 -32.99
C LEU A 97 -41.01 -48.28 -34.53
N GLU A 98 -39.94 -47.88 -35.19
CA GLU A 98 -39.78 -48.01 -36.65
C GLU A 98 -39.83 -49.48 -37.11
N TYR A 99 -39.28 -50.39 -36.32
CA TYR A 99 -39.35 -51.83 -36.58
C TYR A 99 -40.80 -52.34 -36.48
N TYR A 100 -41.55 -51.93 -35.47
CA TYR A 100 -42.95 -52.36 -35.29
C TYR A 100 -43.93 -51.68 -36.26
N ILE A 101 -43.68 -50.46 -36.69
CA ILE A 101 -44.57 -49.69 -37.58
C ILE A 101 -44.25 -49.93 -39.06
N GLY A 102 -43.01 -50.29 -39.40
CA GLY A 102 -42.54 -50.41 -40.78
C GLY A 102 -42.48 -49.05 -41.51
N PRO A 103 -41.82 -48.96 -42.68
CA PRO A 103 -41.69 -47.68 -43.40
C PRO A 103 -43.05 -47.19 -43.86
N THR A 104 -43.48 -46.03 -43.37
CA THR A 104 -44.68 -45.33 -43.82
C THR A 104 -44.46 -44.76 -45.21
N HIS A 105 -44.57 -45.62 -46.22
CA HIS A 105 -44.78 -45.18 -47.59
C HIS A 105 -46.25 -44.79 -47.76
N ASP A 106 -46.45 -43.48 -47.92
CA ASP A 106 -47.59 -42.86 -48.56
C ASP A 106 -47.81 -43.48 -49.95
N LYS A 107 -48.67 -44.49 -50.06
CA LYS A 107 -49.25 -44.94 -51.33
C LYS A 107 -50.70 -45.38 -51.14
N LYS A 108 -51.61 -44.50 -51.57
CA LYS A 108 -52.87 -44.89 -52.20
C LYS A 108 -52.59 -46.02 -53.20
N ARG A 109 -53.05 -47.24 -52.91
CA ARG A 109 -53.33 -48.25 -53.94
C ARG A 109 -54.54 -49.07 -53.51
N LYS A 110 -55.64 -48.85 -54.25
CA LYS A 110 -56.74 -49.81 -54.40
C LYS A 110 -56.12 -51.12 -54.88
N SER A 111 -56.34 -52.20 -54.14
CA SER A 111 -56.22 -53.55 -54.66
C SER A 111 -57.35 -54.39 -54.06
N GLU A 112 -58.17 -54.91 -54.96
CA GLU A 112 -59.26 -55.83 -54.69
C GLU A 112 -58.73 -57.06 -53.96
N LEU A 113 -59.19 -57.28 -52.73
CA LEU A 113 -59.14 -58.58 -52.08
C LEU A 113 -60.56 -59.06 -51.85
N LYS A 114 -60.99 -60.00 -52.69
CA LYS A 114 -61.98 -60.99 -52.29
C LYS A 114 -61.34 -61.85 -51.20
N SER A 115 -61.83 -61.73 -49.97
CA SER A 115 -61.48 -62.64 -48.88
C SER A 115 -62.76 -63.05 -48.14
N PRO A 116 -62.74 -64.25 -47.53
CA PRO A 116 -63.93 -64.89 -46.99
C PRO A 116 -64.41 -64.09 -45.77
N ARG A 117 -65.72 -63.93 -45.66
CA ARG A 117 -66.40 -63.38 -44.48
C ARG A 117 -66.12 -64.32 -43.29
N LYS A 118 -65.00 -64.12 -42.60
CA LYS A 118 -64.81 -64.61 -41.24
C LYS A 118 -65.65 -63.71 -40.36
N GLU A 119 -66.67 -64.30 -39.75
CA GLU A 119 -67.43 -63.68 -38.68
C GLU A 119 -66.44 -63.25 -37.59
N ILE A 120 -66.24 -61.94 -37.46
CA ILE A 120 -65.55 -61.37 -36.31
C ILE A 120 -66.49 -61.63 -35.13
N SER A 121 -66.09 -62.53 -34.24
CA SER A 121 -66.82 -62.82 -33.01
C SER A 121 -67.09 -61.53 -32.23
N SER A 122 -68.28 -61.41 -31.64
CA SER A 122 -68.65 -60.32 -30.74
C SER A 122 -67.63 -60.09 -29.62
N ASP A 123 -66.89 -61.13 -29.23
CA ASP A 123 -65.86 -61.06 -28.19
C ASP A 123 -64.65 -60.20 -28.61
N SER A 124 -64.37 -60.08 -29.91
CA SER A 124 -63.27 -59.23 -30.39
C SER A 124 -63.64 -57.75 -30.28
N PHE A 125 -64.91 -57.39 -30.47
CA PHE A 125 -65.39 -56.03 -30.26
C PHE A 125 -65.47 -55.65 -28.78
N ALA A 126 -65.80 -56.61 -27.91
CA ALA A 126 -65.79 -56.39 -26.46
C ALA A 126 -64.37 -56.06 -25.95
N LYS A 127 -63.36 -56.83 -26.37
CA LYS A 127 -61.95 -56.56 -26.01
C LYS A 127 -61.44 -55.20 -26.49
N ILE A 128 -61.77 -54.82 -27.72
CA ILE A 128 -61.43 -53.49 -28.26
C ILE A 128 -62.13 -52.38 -27.45
N GLY A 129 -63.38 -52.61 -27.02
CA GLY A 129 -64.10 -51.68 -26.16
C GLY A 129 -63.43 -51.49 -24.79
N GLU A 130 -62.97 -52.57 -24.18
CA GLU A 130 -62.21 -52.55 -22.91
C GLU A 130 -60.87 -51.80 -23.06
N GLU A 131 -60.10 -52.10 -24.11
CA GLU A 131 -58.83 -51.40 -24.40
C GLU A 131 -59.03 -49.90 -24.64
N ILE A 132 -60.10 -49.51 -25.35
CA ILE A 132 -60.44 -48.09 -25.56
C ILE A 132 -60.74 -47.39 -24.24
N GLU A 133 -61.44 -48.05 -23.33
CA GLU A 133 -61.81 -47.45 -22.04
C GLU A 133 -60.62 -47.37 -21.08
N GLU A 134 -59.72 -48.35 -21.11
CA GLU A 134 -58.44 -48.32 -20.41
C GLU A 134 -57.56 -47.17 -20.92
N LEU A 135 -57.42 -47.01 -22.25
CA LEU A 135 -56.69 -45.88 -22.86
C LEU A 135 -57.29 -44.52 -22.49
N LYS A 136 -58.62 -44.39 -22.40
CA LYS A 136 -59.25 -43.15 -21.93
C LYS A 136 -58.91 -42.86 -20.47
N TYR A 137 -58.94 -43.89 -19.62
CA TYR A 137 -58.57 -43.75 -18.22
C TYR A 137 -57.10 -43.33 -18.06
N GLU A 138 -56.18 -43.97 -18.79
CA GLU A 138 -54.77 -43.59 -18.82
C GLU A 138 -54.57 -42.16 -19.34
N MET A 139 -55.26 -41.78 -20.40
CA MET A 139 -55.21 -40.41 -20.94
C MET A 139 -55.71 -39.37 -19.93
N GLY A 140 -56.75 -39.70 -19.15
CA GLY A 140 -57.23 -38.87 -18.05
C GLY A 140 -56.17 -38.68 -16.96
N ARG A 141 -55.49 -39.75 -16.55
CA ARG A 141 -54.40 -39.70 -15.58
C ARG A 141 -53.20 -38.92 -16.09
N LEU A 142 -52.83 -39.12 -17.36
CA LEU A 142 -51.72 -38.39 -18.00
C LEU A 142 -52.01 -36.89 -18.00
N LYS A 143 -53.20 -36.47 -18.45
CA LYS A 143 -53.61 -35.07 -18.41
C LYS A 143 -53.56 -34.45 -17.01
N ALA A 144 -53.98 -35.20 -15.98
CA ALA A 144 -53.92 -34.73 -14.60
C ALA A 144 -52.47 -34.55 -14.11
N ARG A 145 -51.58 -35.49 -14.45
CA ARG A 145 -50.13 -35.40 -14.13
C ARG A 145 -49.49 -34.18 -14.79
N THR A 146 -49.68 -34.03 -16.11
CA THR A 146 -49.10 -32.90 -16.85
C THR A 146 -49.62 -31.56 -16.34
N LYS A 147 -50.90 -31.48 -15.95
CA LYS A 147 -51.46 -30.26 -15.34
C LYS A 147 -50.79 -29.92 -14.00
N ASN A 148 -50.51 -30.93 -13.17
CA ASN A 148 -49.84 -30.71 -11.89
C ASN A 148 -48.38 -30.30 -12.07
N GLU A 149 -47.65 -30.95 -12.98
CA GLU A 149 -46.27 -30.59 -13.33
C GLU A 149 -46.19 -29.14 -13.81
N LEU A 150 -47.07 -28.74 -14.75
CA LEU A 150 -47.14 -27.35 -15.22
C LEU A 150 -47.46 -26.34 -14.11
N MET A 151 -48.25 -26.74 -13.11
CA MET A 151 -48.56 -25.87 -11.96
C MET A 151 -47.34 -25.70 -11.04
N ILE A 152 -46.57 -26.77 -10.82
CA ILE A 152 -45.32 -26.73 -10.06
C ILE A 152 -44.30 -25.85 -10.79
N ASP A 153 -44.07 -26.09 -12.08
CA ASP A 153 -43.13 -25.31 -12.90
C ASP A 153 -43.51 -23.82 -12.88
N LYS A 154 -44.80 -23.49 -13.00
CA LYS A 154 -45.27 -22.11 -12.94
C LYS A 154 -44.99 -21.46 -11.59
N MET A 155 -45.11 -22.21 -10.50
CA MET A 155 -44.81 -21.73 -9.15
C MET A 155 -43.30 -21.50 -8.97
N GLU A 156 -42.47 -22.42 -9.46
CA GLU A 156 -41.00 -22.27 -9.43
C GLU A 156 -40.53 -21.08 -10.27
N ILE A 157 -41.07 -20.90 -11.48
CA ILE A 157 -40.79 -19.75 -12.34
C ILE A 157 -41.15 -18.45 -11.62
N SER A 158 -42.29 -18.39 -10.93
CA SER A 158 -42.68 -17.21 -10.16
C SER A 158 -41.68 -16.89 -9.05
N GLN A 159 -41.25 -17.89 -8.28
CA GLN A 159 -40.26 -17.70 -7.21
C GLN A 159 -38.90 -17.25 -7.74
N ILE A 160 -38.49 -17.77 -8.90
CA ILE A 160 -37.25 -17.37 -9.56
C ILE A 160 -37.35 -15.91 -10.01
N ASN A 161 -38.47 -15.50 -10.60
CA ASN A 161 -38.68 -14.12 -11.02
C ASN A 161 -38.65 -13.16 -9.82
N ASP A 162 -39.33 -13.49 -8.72
CA ASP A 162 -39.32 -12.65 -7.51
C ASP A 162 -37.88 -12.48 -6.96
N ARG A 163 -37.08 -13.56 -6.97
CA ARG A 163 -35.67 -13.48 -6.56
C ARG A 163 -34.84 -12.63 -7.51
N LEU A 164 -35.10 -12.72 -8.80
CA LEU A 164 -34.38 -11.98 -9.83
C LEU A 164 -34.69 -10.48 -9.76
N ASP A 165 -35.95 -10.11 -9.53
CA ASP A 165 -36.38 -8.73 -9.33
C ASP A 165 -35.73 -8.12 -8.09
N ASN A 166 -35.69 -8.86 -6.97
CA ASN A 166 -34.99 -8.42 -5.75
C ASN A 166 -33.48 -8.22 -5.97
N LEU A 167 -32.84 -9.08 -6.78
CA LEU A 167 -31.42 -8.92 -7.11
C LEU A 167 -31.19 -7.69 -7.99
N ILE A 168 -32.05 -7.46 -8.99
CA ILE A 168 -31.99 -6.28 -9.85
C ILE A 168 -32.14 -5.01 -8.99
N GLU A 169 -33.15 -4.96 -8.10
CA GLU A 169 -33.36 -3.79 -7.24
C GLU A 169 -32.16 -3.51 -6.32
N ASN A 170 -31.54 -4.56 -5.78
CA ASN A 170 -30.34 -4.41 -4.95
C ASN A 170 -29.14 -3.90 -5.77
N ILE A 171 -28.95 -4.41 -6.99
CA ILE A 171 -27.89 -3.98 -7.90
C ILE A 171 -28.11 -2.51 -8.30
N ASP A 172 -29.34 -2.12 -8.63
CA ASP A 172 -29.72 -0.76 -9.02
C ASP A 172 -29.51 0.25 -7.88
N LYS A 173 -29.57 -0.17 -6.62
CA LYS A 173 -29.26 0.69 -5.46
C LYS A 173 -27.76 0.74 -5.17
N THR A 174 -27.08 -0.39 -5.18
CA THR A 174 -25.66 -0.48 -4.77
C THR A 174 -24.69 0.07 -5.81
N ILE A 175 -24.95 -0.09 -7.10
CA ILE A 175 -24.06 0.43 -8.16
C ILE A 175 -23.96 1.97 -8.13
N PRO A 176 -25.05 2.75 -8.04
CA PRO A 176 -24.96 4.21 -7.97
C PRO A 176 -24.26 4.71 -6.70
N GLU A 177 -24.49 4.07 -5.55
CA GLU A 177 -23.86 4.44 -4.28
C GLU A 177 -22.35 4.21 -4.33
N THR A 178 -21.93 3.04 -4.79
CA THR A 178 -20.50 2.73 -4.97
C THR A 178 -19.84 3.66 -6.00
N ASN A 179 -20.53 4.00 -7.10
CA ASN A 179 -20.02 4.97 -8.07
C ASN A 179 -19.86 6.38 -7.49
N LYS A 180 -20.80 6.84 -6.65
CA LYS A 180 -20.68 8.13 -5.95
C LYS A 180 -19.49 8.15 -5.01
N GLU A 181 -19.25 7.06 -4.28
CA GLU A 181 -18.10 6.95 -3.38
C GLU A 181 -16.78 6.94 -4.16
N ILE A 182 -16.72 6.24 -5.29
CA ILE A 182 -15.54 6.26 -6.18
C ILE A 182 -15.23 7.69 -6.65
N GLU A 183 -16.24 8.45 -7.09
CA GLU A 183 -16.02 9.84 -7.54
C GLU A 183 -15.58 10.75 -6.40
N ARG A 184 -16.12 10.57 -5.19
CA ARG A 184 -15.67 11.29 -4.00
C ARG A 184 -14.20 11.00 -3.68
N LEU A 185 -13.81 9.73 -3.68
CA LEU A 185 -12.44 9.30 -3.40
C LEU A 185 -11.47 9.84 -4.46
N LYS A 186 -11.86 9.84 -5.75
CA LYS A 186 -11.05 10.44 -6.82
C LYS A 186 -10.81 11.92 -6.60
N GLU A 187 -11.81 12.68 -6.16
CA GLU A 187 -11.65 14.12 -5.92
C GLU A 187 -10.80 14.40 -4.69
N GLU A 188 -10.95 13.60 -3.62
CA GLU A 188 -10.07 13.68 -2.45
C GLU A 188 -8.60 13.43 -2.82
N LEU A 189 -8.35 12.41 -3.66
CA LEU A 189 -7.02 12.06 -4.13
C LEU A 189 -6.37 13.21 -4.93
N LYS A 190 -7.14 13.86 -5.82
CA LYS A 190 -6.65 15.07 -6.54
C LYS A 190 -6.29 16.22 -5.60
N VAL A 191 -7.09 16.44 -4.55
CA VAL A 191 -6.81 17.49 -3.55
C VAL A 191 -5.53 17.16 -2.79
N LYS A 192 -5.35 15.90 -2.36
CA LYS A 192 -4.14 15.44 -1.68
C LYS A 192 -2.89 15.57 -2.55
N ASP A 193 -2.97 15.22 -3.83
CA ASP A 193 -1.87 15.37 -4.78
C ASP A 193 -1.43 16.83 -4.94
N LYS A 194 -2.40 17.75 -5.05
CA LYS A 194 -2.11 19.19 -5.08
C LYS A 194 -1.44 19.64 -3.79
N GLN A 195 -1.91 19.18 -2.64
CA GLN A 195 -1.33 19.52 -1.34
C GLN A 195 0.10 19.01 -1.22
N ILE A 196 0.37 17.75 -1.60
CA ILE A 196 1.72 17.16 -1.60
C ILE A 196 2.67 17.98 -2.47
N LYS A 197 2.21 18.40 -3.66
CA LYS A 197 3.01 19.22 -4.58
C LYS A 197 3.38 20.58 -3.99
N ILE A 198 2.44 21.23 -3.29
CA ILE A 198 2.68 22.50 -2.60
C ILE A 198 3.70 22.29 -1.47
N THR A 199 3.45 21.32 -0.59
CA THR A 199 4.34 21.01 0.54
C THR A 199 5.76 20.70 0.08
N LYS A 200 5.93 19.90 -0.99
CA LYS A 200 7.25 19.59 -1.56
C LYS A 200 7.97 20.84 -2.07
N LYS A 201 7.24 21.76 -2.71
CA LYS A 201 7.81 23.02 -3.19
C LYS A 201 8.27 23.91 -2.03
N ASP A 202 7.49 23.98 -0.96
CA ASP A 202 7.82 24.82 0.19
C ASP A 202 8.95 24.23 1.04
N LEU A 203 9.01 22.90 1.19
CA LEU A 203 10.16 22.21 1.78
C LEU A 203 11.44 22.48 0.99
N ASN A 204 11.41 22.35 -0.33
CA ASN A 204 12.57 22.65 -1.18
C ASN A 204 13.04 24.11 -1.03
N ARG A 205 12.10 25.07 -0.97
CA ARG A 205 12.45 26.47 -0.71
C ARG A 205 13.10 26.66 0.65
N SER A 206 12.58 25.99 1.68
CA SER A 206 13.16 26.05 3.04
C SER A 206 14.56 25.45 3.08
N ILE A 207 14.78 24.31 2.40
CA ILE A 207 16.10 23.66 2.31
C ILE A 207 17.10 24.60 1.65
N ILE A 208 16.78 25.12 0.46
CA ILE A 208 17.65 26.07 -0.26
C ILE A 208 17.96 27.31 0.59
N SER A 209 16.98 27.82 1.35
CA SER A 209 17.19 28.95 2.24
C SER A 209 18.13 28.61 3.40
N LYS A 210 18.01 27.42 4.00
CA LYS A 210 18.87 26.97 5.10
C LYS A 210 20.28 26.70 4.59
N ASP A 211 20.44 26.07 3.44
CA ASP A 211 21.76 25.81 2.83
C ASP A 211 22.52 27.12 2.60
N LYS A 212 21.84 28.16 2.10
CA LYS A 212 22.45 29.50 1.95
C LYS A 212 22.90 30.11 3.28
N ILE A 213 22.18 29.86 4.37
CA ILE A 213 22.56 30.34 5.70
C ILE A 213 23.77 29.55 6.20
N ILE A 214 23.77 28.23 6.02
CA ILE A 214 24.89 27.34 6.39
C ILE A 214 26.16 27.79 5.66
N SER A 215 26.11 27.96 4.33
CA SER A 215 27.29 28.42 3.57
C SER A 215 27.83 29.78 4.02
N LYS A 216 26.96 30.70 4.46
CA LYS A 216 27.40 31.98 5.03
C LYS A 216 28.09 31.77 6.38
N LEU A 217 27.53 30.94 7.25
CA LEU A 217 28.12 30.64 8.56
C LEU A 217 29.45 29.90 8.43
N GLU A 218 29.57 28.99 7.46
CA GLU A 218 30.83 28.31 7.14
C GLU A 218 31.89 29.31 6.70
N SER A 219 31.56 30.22 5.77
CA SER A 219 32.47 31.27 5.33
C SER A 219 32.88 32.22 6.46
N ASP A 220 31.94 32.62 7.33
CA ASP A 220 32.22 33.47 8.49
C ASP A 220 33.13 32.75 9.50
N LEU A 221 32.93 31.44 9.72
CA LEU A 221 33.76 30.63 10.60
C LEU A 221 35.18 30.49 10.05
N GLU A 222 35.34 30.22 8.77
CA GLU A 222 36.65 30.14 8.12
C GLU A 222 37.41 31.47 8.24
N SER A 223 36.73 32.61 8.02
CA SER A 223 37.34 33.92 8.19
C SER A 223 37.81 34.17 9.64
N LYS A 224 37.01 33.76 10.63
CA LYS A 224 37.40 33.90 12.05
C LYS A 224 38.53 32.97 12.45
N ILE A 225 38.59 31.76 11.89
CA ILE A 225 39.70 30.84 12.11
C ILE A 225 41.00 31.44 11.54
N ALA A 226 40.94 32.04 10.35
CA ALA A 226 42.08 32.75 9.77
C ALA A 226 42.55 33.91 10.66
N GLU A 227 41.63 34.76 11.14
CA GLU A 227 41.94 35.86 12.05
C GLU A 227 42.58 35.38 13.37
N ILE A 228 42.06 34.30 13.97
CA ILE A 228 42.65 33.70 15.18
C ILE A 228 44.07 33.20 14.90
N SER A 229 44.30 32.58 13.74
CA SER A 229 45.63 32.11 13.32
C SER A 229 46.62 33.27 13.20
N GLU A 230 46.22 34.37 12.56
CA GLU A 230 47.03 35.59 12.47
C GLU A 230 47.34 36.19 13.85
N LEU A 231 46.33 36.32 14.72
CA LEU A 231 46.51 36.83 16.07
C LEU A 231 47.47 35.96 16.89
N ASN A 232 47.36 34.62 16.79
CA ASN A 232 48.29 33.71 17.46
C ASN A 232 49.73 33.89 16.96
N ASN A 233 49.93 33.99 15.65
CA ASN A 233 51.26 34.28 15.10
C ASN A 233 51.82 35.62 15.61
N THR A 234 50.95 36.62 15.75
CA THR A 234 51.33 37.94 16.28
C THR A 234 51.72 37.86 17.75
N ILE A 235 50.97 37.10 18.55
CA ILE A 235 51.24 36.83 19.96
C ILE A 235 52.58 36.10 20.12
N ASP A 236 52.86 35.08 19.32
CA ASP A 236 54.12 34.33 19.37
C ASP A 236 55.32 35.23 19.02
N ALA A 237 55.17 36.12 18.03
CA ALA A 237 56.19 37.11 17.69
C ALA A 237 56.45 38.10 18.85
N LEU A 238 55.39 38.58 19.51
CA LEU A 238 55.50 39.46 20.67
C LEU A 238 56.13 38.76 21.87
N TYR A 239 55.77 37.51 22.16
CA TYR A 239 56.42 36.74 23.23
C TYR A 239 57.92 36.56 22.96
N THR A 240 58.30 36.30 21.71
CA THR A 240 59.70 36.23 21.29
C THR A 240 60.42 37.55 21.53
N GLN A 241 59.81 38.69 21.22
CA GLN A 241 60.37 40.01 21.51
C GLN A 241 60.49 40.28 23.01
N ILE A 242 59.44 39.99 23.79
CA ILE A 242 59.44 40.20 25.25
C ILE A 242 60.57 39.38 25.90
N ASN A 243 60.74 38.11 25.51
CA ASN A 243 61.82 37.28 26.04
C ASN A 243 63.21 37.87 25.75
N LYS A 244 63.42 38.45 24.55
CA LYS A 244 64.65 39.19 24.23
C LYS A 244 64.85 40.43 25.11
N THR A 245 63.78 41.14 25.49
CA THR A 245 63.88 42.34 26.32
C THR A 245 64.05 42.06 27.82
N LYS A 246 63.59 40.90 28.32
CA LYS A 246 63.68 40.53 29.75
C LYS A 246 65.11 40.29 30.24
N THR A 247 66.06 39.96 29.35
CA THR A 247 67.48 39.78 29.69
C THR A 247 68.22 41.12 29.82
N ILE A 248 67.70 42.19 29.21
CA ILE A 248 68.34 43.52 29.20
C ILE A 248 68.50 44.12 30.61
N PRO A 249 67.49 44.13 31.50
CA PRO A 249 67.65 44.68 32.85
C PRO A 249 68.68 43.94 33.71
N LYS A 250 68.82 42.61 33.53
CA LYS A 250 69.83 41.82 34.23
C LYS A 250 71.23 42.15 33.73
N LEU A 251 71.40 42.25 32.41
CA LEU A 251 72.65 42.69 31.81
C LEU A 251 73.04 44.09 32.29
N VAL A 252 72.09 45.04 32.28
CA VAL A 252 72.32 46.41 32.77
C VAL A 252 72.71 46.42 34.24
N LYS A 253 72.05 45.64 35.09
CA LYS A 253 72.42 45.53 36.50
C LYS A 253 73.84 44.97 36.69
N ASN A 254 74.20 43.92 35.96
CA ASN A 254 75.55 43.35 36.02
C ASN A 254 76.62 44.36 35.55
N ILE A 255 76.32 45.17 34.54
CA ILE A 255 77.20 46.25 34.08
C ILE A 255 77.36 47.31 35.18
N ILE A 256 76.25 47.75 35.79
CA ILE A 256 76.26 48.72 36.89
C ILE A 256 77.09 48.20 38.07
N ASP A 257 76.87 46.96 38.52
CA ASP A 257 77.60 46.36 39.64
C ASP A 257 79.12 46.35 39.40
N ILE A 258 79.57 46.03 38.17
CA ILE A 258 81.00 46.05 37.83
C ILE A 258 81.54 47.47 37.77
N MET A 259 80.76 48.42 37.22
CA MET A 259 81.15 49.83 37.19
C MET A 259 81.24 50.45 38.58
N GLU A 260 80.35 50.08 39.52
CA GLU A 260 80.41 50.55 40.92
C GLU A 260 81.67 50.06 41.63
N HIS A 261 82.14 48.85 41.32
CA HIS A 261 83.33 48.27 41.96
C HIS A 261 84.67 48.64 41.30
N LYS A 262 84.71 48.77 39.97
CA LYS A 262 85.96 49.03 39.22
C LYS A 262 86.07 50.43 38.63
N GLY A 263 84.97 51.18 38.53
CA GLY A 263 84.91 52.49 37.88
C GLY A 263 84.94 52.46 36.34
N TYR A 264 85.24 51.32 35.73
CA TYR A 264 85.23 51.10 34.28
C TYR A 264 84.95 49.62 33.95
N ILE A 265 84.50 49.35 32.73
CA ILE A 265 84.35 48.00 32.17
C ILE A 265 85.31 47.88 30.98
N SER A 266 86.07 46.79 30.88
CA SER A 266 86.91 46.55 29.69
C SER A 266 86.11 45.84 28.59
N ASP A 267 86.52 46.02 27.34
CA ASP A 267 85.85 45.41 26.17
C ASP A 267 85.74 43.88 26.30
N LYS A 268 86.77 43.23 26.84
CA LYS A 268 86.77 41.77 27.09
C LYS A 268 85.78 41.35 28.18
N GLU A 269 85.54 42.19 29.18
CA GLU A 269 84.56 41.90 30.24
C GLU A 269 83.13 42.14 29.73
N PHE A 270 82.94 43.17 28.91
CA PHE A 270 81.67 43.46 28.26
C PHE A 270 81.27 42.35 27.27
N GLU A 271 82.19 41.89 26.42
CA GLU A 271 81.94 40.77 25.50
C GLU A 271 81.54 39.49 26.26
N LYS A 272 82.22 39.18 27.37
CA LYS A 272 81.87 38.01 28.20
C LYS A 272 80.46 38.11 28.83
N LEU A 273 80.02 39.31 29.21
CA LEU A 273 78.67 39.52 29.72
C LEU A 273 77.62 39.36 28.62
N LEU A 274 77.91 39.86 27.42
CA LEU A 274 77.04 39.68 26.25
C LEU A 274 76.93 38.20 25.85
N GLU A 275 78.03 37.46 25.78
CA GLU A 275 78.03 36.03 25.44
C GLU A 275 77.23 35.20 26.47
N LYS A 276 77.37 35.52 27.75
CA LYS A 276 76.66 34.83 28.84
C LYS A 276 75.15 35.05 28.82
N GLU A 277 74.68 36.24 28.46
CA GLU A 277 73.25 36.54 28.36
C GLU A 277 72.63 36.10 27.01
N LEU A 278 73.41 36.10 25.92
CA LEU A 278 72.98 35.58 24.61
C LEU A 278 72.79 34.06 24.60
N THR A 279 73.55 33.33 25.42
CA THR A 279 73.42 31.87 25.60
C THR A 279 72.40 31.46 26.67
N SER A 280 71.85 32.42 27.42
CA SER A 280 70.86 32.23 28.49
C SER A 280 69.39 32.29 28.01
N VAL A 281 69.14 32.55 26.73
CA VAL A 281 67.78 32.56 26.15
C VAL A 281 67.41 31.11 25.79
N PRO A 282 66.41 30.48 26.45
CA PRO A 282 65.88 29.20 26.00
C PRO A 282 65.12 29.31 24.68
#